data_AF-J1AR92-F1
#
_entry.id   AF-J1AR92-F1
#
_cell.length_a   1.000
_cell.length_b   1.000
_cell.length_c   1.000
_cell.angle_alpha   90.00
_cell.angle_beta   90.00
_cell.angle_gamma   90.00
#
_symmetry.space_group_name_H-M   'P 1'
#
loop_
_entity.id
_entity.type
_entity.pdbx_description
1 polymer ?
#
loop_
_entity_poly.entity_id
_entity_poly.type
_entity_poly.pdbx_seq_one_letter_code
_entity_poly.pdbx_strand_id
1 'polypeptide(L)'
;MMTVLSLDLQILKALASERRIEILKCLDRRRMTLSELSGMLDLAPPTVLKHLEHLTAAGLVALKEDGHRWKYYELTDPGLAVMRASPDLKVVILLSFAGAAAMVAGICAGCLYFILPGSDGGVPFQDGQWSPDLCVISLVLLLLSIVLWFFAMVGWRRTLAEVELV
;
A
#
# COMPACT_ATOMS: atom_id res chain seq x y z
N MET A 1 -1.78 -24.76 10.86
CA MET A 1 -1.48 -24.48 9.44
C MET A 1 -1.88 -23.03 9.16
N MET A 2 -0.92 -22.11 9.18
CA MET A 2 -1.10 -20.68 8.89
C MET A 2 0.10 -20.26 8.02
N THR A 3 -0.03 -20.34 6.70
CA THR A 3 0.99 -19.85 5.76
C THR A 3 0.73 -18.37 5.50
N VAL A 4 1.06 -17.54 6.48
CA VAL A 4 1.14 -16.10 6.30
C VAL A 4 2.59 -15.75 5.93
N LEU A 5 2.77 -15.14 4.76
CA LEU A 5 3.94 -14.36 4.35
C LEU A 5 5.26 -15.11 4.03
N SER A 6 5.26 -16.09 3.13
CA SER A 6 6.43 -16.25 2.26
C SER A 6 6.23 -15.37 1.02
N LEU A 7 6.44 -14.05 1.18
CA LEU A 7 6.59 -13.19 0.01
C LEU A 7 7.88 -13.67 -0.67
N ASP A 8 7.73 -14.50 -1.70
CA ASP A 8 8.86 -15.18 -2.33
C ASP A 8 9.83 -14.10 -2.85
N LEU A 9 11.05 -14.11 -2.34
CA LEU A 9 12.09 -13.14 -2.70
C LEU A 9 12.29 -13.10 -4.22
N GLN A 10 12.03 -14.22 -4.90
CA GLN A 10 12.06 -14.31 -6.36
C GLN A 10 10.98 -13.47 -7.03
N ILE A 11 9.75 -13.48 -6.51
CA ILE A 11 8.65 -12.63 -6.98
C ILE A 11 9.00 -11.16 -6.77
N LEU A 12 9.49 -10.79 -5.58
CA LEU A 12 9.92 -9.41 -5.30
C LEU A 12 11.04 -8.94 -6.24
N LYS A 13 12.07 -9.78 -6.46
CA LYS A 13 13.15 -9.49 -7.41
C LYS A 13 12.62 -9.35 -8.83
N ALA A 14 11.68 -10.20 -9.24
CA ALA A 14 11.05 -10.12 -10.54
C ALA A 14 10.23 -8.82 -10.70
N LEU A 15 9.59 -8.34 -9.64
CA LEU A 15 8.83 -7.08 -9.68
C LEU A 15 9.69 -5.82 -9.51
N ALA A 16 10.91 -5.93 -8.99
CA ALA A 16 11.80 -4.78 -8.78
C ALA A 16 12.25 -4.05 -10.07
N SER A 17 11.89 -4.55 -11.26
CA SER A 17 12.20 -3.89 -12.54
C SER A 17 10.95 -3.34 -13.19
N GLU A 18 11.01 -2.05 -13.52
CA GLU A 18 9.96 -1.32 -14.21
C GLU A 18 9.56 -2.00 -15.53
N ARG A 19 10.54 -2.39 -16.36
CA ARG A 19 10.28 -3.08 -17.64
C ARG A 19 9.54 -4.42 -17.46
N ARG A 20 9.81 -5.15 -16.38
CA ARG A 20 9.09 -6.40 -16.09
C ARG A 20 7.65 -6.14 -15.65
N ILE A 21 7.41 -5.07 -14.89
CA ILE A 21 6.06 -4.62 -14.56
C ILE A 21 5.29 -4.21 -15.82
N GLU A 22 5.93 -3.50 -16.76
CA GLU A 22 5.32 -3.15 -18.05
C GLU A 22 4.90 -4.40 -18.84
N ILE A 23 5.75 -5.42 -18.91
CA ILE A 23 5.43 -6.71 -19.55
C ILE A 23 4.20 -7.36 -18.89
N LEU A 24 4.17 -7.43 -17.55
CA LEU A 24 3.01 -7.98 -16.83
C LEU A 24 1.74 -7.19 -17.16
N LYS A 25 1.80 -5.85 -17.19
CA LYS A 25 0.68 -4.98 -17.58
C LYS A 25 0.18 -5.22 -19.01
N CYS A 26 1.06 -5.51 -19.94
CA CYS A 26 0.67 -5.88 -21.30
C CYS A 26 -0.07 -7.23 -21.29
N LEU A 27 0.46 -8.22 -20.57
CA LEU A 27 -0.11 -9.58 -20.49
C LEU A 27 -1.44 -9.65 -19.74
N ASP A 28 -1.71 -8.71 -18.83
CA ASP A 28 -2.98 -8.59 -18.08
C ASP A 28 -4.17 -8.30 -18.99
N ARG A 29 -3.93 -7.55 -20.07
CA ARG A 29 -4.96 -7.24 -21.04
C ARG A 29 -5.32 -8.45 -21.90
N ARG A 30 -4.29 -9.20 -22.31
CA ARG A 30 -4.42 -10.42 -23.14
C ARG A 30 -3.08 -11.15 -23.19
N ARG A 31 -3.12 -12.46 -23.48
CA ARG A 31 -1.94 -13.22 -23.90
C ARG A 31 -1.29 -12.61 -25.15
N MET A 32 0.03 -12.56 -25.19
CA MET A 32 0.79 -11.94 -26.28
C MET A 32 2.02 -12.78 -26.65
N THR A 33 2.47 -12.65 -27.89
CA THR A 33 3.73 -13.23 -28.38
C THR A 33 4.93 -12.34 -28.06
N LEU A 34 6.14 -12.90 -28.17
CA LEU A 34 7.40 -12.14 -28.01
C LEU A 34 7.48 -10.93 -28.94
N SER A 35 7.07 -11.09 -30.20
CA SER A 35 7.12 -10.02 -31.21
C SER A 35 6.12 -8.90 -30.91
N GLU A 36 4.92 -9.25 -30.42
CA GLU A 36 3.93 -8.25 -30.00
C GLU A 36 4.42 -7.46 -28.79
N LEU A 37 4.98 -8.13 -27.76
CA LEU A 37 5.55 -7.47 -26.59
C LEU A 37 6.74 -6.57 -26.97
N SER A 38 7.62 -7.05 -27.85
CA SER A 38 8.75 -6.28 -28.38
C SER A 38 8.28 -5.01 -29.09
N GLY A 39 7.27 -5.12 -29.96
CA GLY A 39 6.71 -3.97 -30.66
C GLY A 39 5.98 -2.98 -29.76
N MET A 40 5.28 -3.46 -28.72
CA MET A 40 4.56 -2.60 -27.79
C MET A 40 5.48 -1.85 -26.82
N LEU A 41 6.58 -2.46 -26.41
CA LEU A 41 7.51 -1.90 -25.43
C LEU A 41 8.68 -1.15 -26.07
N ASP A 42 8.77 -1.18 -27.40
CA ASP A 42 9.91 -0.64 -28.17
C ASP A 42 11.26 -1.21 -27.68
N LEU A 43 11.28 -2.51 -27.43
CA LEU A 43 12.46 -3.24 -26.93
C LEU A 43 12.87 -4.30 -27.94
N ALA A 44 14.19 -4.52 -28.06
CA ALA A 44 14.70 -5.61 -28.88
C ALA A 44 14.15 -6.97 -28.39
N PRO A 45 13.76 -7.89 -29.30
CA PRO A 45 13.27 -9.23 -28.95
C PRO A 45 14.13 -10.00 -27.92
N PRO A 46 15.48 -10.03 -27.99
CA PRO A 46 16.29 -10.73 -26.98
C PRO A 46 16.18 -10.10 -25.58
N THR A 47 15.96 -8.79 -25.49
CA THR A 47 15.77 -8.09 -24.21
C THR A 47 14.46 -8.49 -23.55
N VAL A 48 13.38 -8.52 -24.32
CA VAL A 48 12.06 -8.96 -23.84
C VAL A 48 12.10 -10.43 -23.43
N LEU A 49 12.76 -11.28 -24.21
CA LEU A 49 12.93 -12.70 -23.89
C LEU A 49 13.63 -12.88 -22.54
N LYS A 50 14.73 -12.16 -22.30
CA LYS A 50 15.44 -12.19 -21.00
C LYS A 50 14.57 -11.74 -19.83
N HIS A 51 13.68 -10.77 -20.05
CA HIS A 51 12.72 -10.36 -19.03
C HIS A 51 11.65 -11.43 -18.76
N LEU A 52 11.13 -12.05 -19.82
CA LEU A 52 10.16 -13.14 -19.73
C LEU A 52 10.75 -14.38 -19.06
N GLU A 53 12.01 -14.72 -19.29
CA GLU A 53 12.70 -15.82 -18.60
C GLU A 53 12.73 -15.59 -17.09
N HIS A 54 13.07 -14.38 -16.63
CA HIS A 54 13.02 -14.05 -15.20
C HIS A 54 11.61 -14.09 -14.61
N LEU A 55 10.60 -13.63 -15.36
CA LEU A 55 9.20 -13.68 -14.93
C LEU A 55 8.67 -15.11 -14.88
N THR A 56 9.11 -15.96 -15.80
CA THR A 56 8.77 -17.39 -15.86
C THR A 56 9.46 -18.15 -14.72
N ALA A 57 10.73 -17.84 -14.43
CA ALA A 57 11.45 -18.41 -13.30
C ALA A 57 10.84 -18.03 -11.94
N ALA A 58 10.24 -16.85 -11.84
CA ALA A 58 9.46 -16.41 -10.68
C ALA A 58 8.01 -16.95 -10.67
N GLY A 59 7.61 -17.73 -11.68
CA GLY A 59 6.28 -18.31 -11.79
C GLY A 59 5.15 -17.32 -12.09
N LEU A 60 5.45 -16.07 -12.49
CA LEU A 60 4.47 -15.02 -12.75
C LEU A 60 3.89 -15.06 -14.18
N VAL A 61 4.62 -15.68 -15.10
CA VAL A 61 4.26 -15.81 -16.51
C VAL A 61 4.49 -17.26 -16.94
N ALA A 62 3.60 -17.79 -17.77
CA ALA A 62 3.73 -19.10 -18.38
C ALA A 62 3.75 -18.98 -19.90
N LEU A 63 4.46 -19.93 -20.52
CA LEU A 63 4.44 -20.12 -21.96
C LEU A 63 3.35 -21.13 -22.32
N LYS A 64 2.39 -20.73 -23.14
CA LYS A 64 1.35 -21.61 -23.67
C LYS A 64 1.66 -21.94 -25.14
N GLU A 65 1.74 -23.23 -25.42
CA GLU A 65 1.91 -23.76 -26.77
C GLU A 65 0.58 -24.37 -27.24
N ASP A 66 -0.17 -23.63 -28.06
CA ASP A 66 -1.48 -24.06 -28.58
C ASP A 66 -1.35 -25.05 -29.77
N GLY A 67 -0.26 -25.81 -29.85
CA GLY A 67 0.04 -26.73 -30.97
C GLY A 67 0.34 -26.04 -32.32
N HIS A 68 0.31 -24.71 -32.35
CA HIS A 68 0.70 -23.88 -33.49
C HIS A 68 2.16 -23.43 -33.35
N ARG A 69 2.77 -22.93 -34.44
CA ARG A 69 4.17 -22.43 -34.41
C ARG A 69 4.38 -21.21 -33.49
N TRP A 70 3.31 -20.57 -33.02
CA TRP A 70 3.40 -19.38 -32.18
C TRP A 70 3.34 -19.73 -30.70
N LYS A 71 4.33 -19.19 -29.99
CA LYS A 71 4.48 -19.29 -28.54
C LYS A 71 3.87 -18.05 -27.90
N TYR A 72 2.82 -18.24 -27.10
CA TYR A 72 2.15 -17.16 -26.39
C TYR A 72 2.57 -17.15 -24.93
N TYR A 73 2.78 -15.96 -24.40
CA TYR A 73 2.99 -15.74 -22.97
C TYR A 73 1.67 -15.29 -22.35
N GLU A 74 1.35 -15.85 -21.18
CA GLU A 74 0.17 -15.49 -20.39
C GLU A 74 0.54 -15.35 -18.91
N LEU A 75 -0.20 -14.51 -18.19
CA LEU A 75 -0.08 -14.43 -16.73
C LEU A 75 -0.55 -15.73 -16.10
N THR A 76 0.18 -16.17 -15.08
CA THR A 76 -0.26 -17.25 -14.19
C THR A 76 -1.15 -16.69 -13.09
N ASP A 77 -1.84 -17.57 -12.34
CA ASP A 77 -2.63 -17.18 -11.17
C ASP A 77 -1.86 -16.29 -10.17
N PRO A 78 -0.60 -16.60 -9.78
CA PRO A 78 0.17 -15.70 -8.93
C PRO A 78 0.57 -14.39 -9.63
N GLY A 79 0.79 -14.38 -10.95
CA GLY A 79 1.02 -13.16 -11.71
C GLY A 79 -0.19 -12.23 -11.69
N LEU A 80 -1.38 -12.78 -11.89
CA LEU A 80 -2.67 -12.08 -11.78
C LEU A 80 -2.90 -11.56 -10.36
N ALA A 81 -2.61 -12.37 -9.33
CA ALA A 81 -2.74 -11.94 -7.94
C ALA A 81 -1.84 -10.76 -7.60
N VAL A 82 -0.60 -10.74 -8.12
CA VAL A 82 0.32 -9.61 -7.95
C VAL A 82 -0.16 -8.35 -8.65
N MET A 83 -0.75 -8.49 -9.83
CA MET A 83 -1.29 -7.35 -10.58
C MET A 83 -2.56 -6.77 -9.96
N ARG A 84 -3.39 -7.62 -9.35
CA ARG A 84 -4.58 -7.22 -8.58
C ARG A 84 -4.25 -6.73 -7.19
N ALA A 85 -3.06 -7.03 -6.67
CA ALA A 85 -2.54 -6.42 -5.45
C ALA A 85 -2.20 -4.94 -5.73
N SER A 86 -3.24 -4.12 -5.77
CA SER A 86 -3.16 -2.68 -5.94
C SER A 86 -2.29 -2.03 -4.85
N PRO A 87 -1.66 -0.88 -5.15
CA PRO A 87 -0.69 -0.20 -4.29
C PRO A 87 -1.31 0.51 -3.07
N ASP A 88 -2.46 0.04 -2.57
CA ASP A 88 -3.16 0.65 -1.44
C ASP A 88 -2.39 0.51 -0.13
N LEU A 89 -1.43 -0.43 -0.08
CA LEU A 89 -0.54 -0.59 1.06
C LEU A 89 0.29 0.67 1.33
N LYS A 90 0.75 1.38 0.29
CA LYS A 90 1.51 2.64 0.50
C LYS A 90 0.63 3.72 1.11
N VAL A 91 -0.58 3.90 0.60
CA VAL A 91 -1.50 4.95 1.05
C VAL A 91 -1.98 4.68 2.47
N VAL A 92 -2.29 3.43 2.81
CA VAL A 92 -2.71 3.07 4.17
C VAL A 92 -1.56 3.17 5.16
N ILE A 93 -0.36 2.70 4.81
CA ILE A 93 0.80 2.83 5.70
C ILE A 93 1.09 4.31 5.97
N LEU A 94 1.01 5.17 4.95
CA LEU A 94 1.23 6.61 5.09
C LEU A 94 0.16 7.28 5.97
N LEU A 95 -1.12 6.93 5.78
CA LEU A 95 -2.22 7.44 6.61
C LEU A 95 -2.11 6.99 8.07
N SER A 96 -1.69 5.74 8.30
CA SER A 96 -1.56 5.17 9.65
C SER A 96 -0.45 5.85 10.44
N PHE A 97 0.69 6.13 9.80
CA PHE A 97 1.82 6.81 10.44
C PHE A 97 1.51 8.27 10.77
N ALA A 98 0.82 8.97 9.86
CA ALA A 98 0.37 10.35 10.08
C ALA A 98 -0.64 10.44 11.24
N GLY A 99 -1.59 9.51 11.31
CA GLY A 99 -2.56 9.44 12.41
C GLY A 99 -1.93 9.15 13.76
N ALA A 100 -0.99 8.18 13.83
CA ALA A 100 -0.29 7.86 15.07
C ALA A 100 0.57 9.03 15.58
N ALA A 101 1.27 9.74 14.69
CA ALA A 101 2.05 10.91 15.05
C ALA A 101 1.20 12.05 15.62
N ALA A 102 0.03 12.31 15.02
CA ALA A 102 -0.92 13.32 15.52
C ALA A 102 -1.49 12.94 16.90
N MET A 103 -1.76 11.65 17.11
CA MET A 103 -2.28 11.13 18.37
C MET A 103 -1.25 11.22 19.51
N VAL A 104 0.03 10.90 19.23
CA VAL A 104 1.14 11.05 20.19
C VAL A 104 1.39 12.53 20.51
N ALA A 105 1.35 13.42 19.52
CA ALA A 105 1.52 14.85 19.73
C ALA A 105 0.41 15.43 20.64
N GLY A 106 -0.84 15.05 20.42
CA GLY A 106 -1.97 15.47 21.25
C GLY A 106 -1.88 14.97 22.69
N ILE A 107 -1.54 13.70 22.88
CA ILE A 107 -1.37 13.10 24.23
C ILE A 107 -0.17 13.72 24.95
N CYS A 108 0.97 13.90 24.27
CA CYS A 108 2.16 14.52 24.87
C CYS A 108 1.89 15.98 25.26
N ALA A 109 1.21 16.77 24.43
CA ALA A 109 0.87 18.17 24.75
C ALA A 109 -0.07 18.27 25.97
N GLY A 110 -1.09 17.42 26.03
CA GLY A 110 -2.02 17.37 27.17
C GLY A 110 -1.36 16.89 28.46
N CYS A 111 -0.51 15.87 28.39
CA CYS A 111 0.26 15.40 29.54
C CYS A 111 1.29 16.43 30.01
N LEU A 112 1.97 17.11 29.09
CA LEU A 112 2.96 18.15 29.44
C LEU A 112 2.31 19.32 30.18
N TYR A 113 1.09 19.71 29.77
CA TYR A 113 0.30 20.74 30.45
C TYR A 113 -0.07 20.36 31.89
N PHE A 114 -0.31 19.07 32.16
CA PHE A 114 -0.67 18.59 33.50
C PHE A 114 0.55 18.36 34.41
N ILE A 115 1.71 18.04 33.83
CA ILE A 115 2.90 17.58 34.59
C ILE A 115 3.96 18.69 34.78
N LEU A 116 4.13 19.62 33.83
CA LEU A 116 5.10 20.72 33.98
C LEU A 116 4.38 22.02 34.42
N PRO A 117 4.50 22.45 35.69
CA PRO A 117 4.16 23.82 36.06
C PRO A 117 5.23 24.73 35.45
N GLY A 118 4.94 25.30 34.28
CA GLY A 118 5.74 26.36 33.70
C GLY A 118 5.77 27.58 34.63
N SER A 119 6.91 28.27 34.65
CA SER A 119 7.29 29.41 35.51
C SER A 119 6.33 30.62 35.52
N ASP A 120 5.20 30.54 34.84
CA ASP A 120 4.21 31.61 34.71
C ASP A 120 2.93 31.34 35.53
N GLY A 121 2.91 30.29 36.36
CA GLY A 121 1.83 30.09 37.35
C GLY A 121 0.51 29.56 36.79
N GLY A 122 0.50 28.97 35.59
CA GLY A 122 -0.70 28.36 35.00
C GLY A 122 -1.05 27.01 35.62
N VAL A 123 -1.58 27.01 36.85
CA VAL A 123 -2.30 25.85 37.39
C VAL A 123 -3.76 25.91 36.92
N PRO A 124 -4.38 24.79 36.49
CA PRO A 124 -5.78 24.76 36.03
C PRO A 124 -6.80 25.02 37.16
N PHE A 125 -6.32 25.18 38.38
CA PHE A 125 -7.12 25.49 39.56
C PHE A 125 -6.42 26.60 40.33
N GLN A 126 -6.63 27.84 39.88
CA GLN A 126 -6.35 29.02 40.68
C GLN A 126 -7.69 29.67 41.01
N ASP A 127 -7.92 29.88 42.30
CA ASP A 127 -9.07 30.62 42.85
C ASP A 127 -10.47 30.04 42.53
N GLY A 128 -10.59 28.71 42.43
CA GLY A 128 -11.91 28.04 42.35
C GLY A 128 -12.66 28.24 41.03
N GLN A 129 -12.01 28.81 40.01
CA GLN A 129 -12.61 29.10 38.72
C GLN A 129 -11.95 28.25 37.63
N TRP A 130 -12.68 27.27 37.12
CA TRP A 130 -12.24 26.48 35.96
C TRP A 130 -12.11 27.41 34.76
N SER A 131 -10.89 27.64 34.26
CA SER A 131 -10.66 28.30 32.97
C SER A 131 -11.06 27.32 31.84
N PRO A 132 -12.24 27.50 31.22
CA PRO A 132 -12.88 26.46 30.40
C PRO A 132 -12.29 26.37 28.98
N ASP A 133 -11.48 27.33 28.58
CA ASP A 133 -10.86 27.50 27.27
C ASP A 133 -9.85 26.38 26.92
N LEU A 134 -8.96 26.00 27.84
CA LEU A 134 -7.93 24.99 27.56
C LEU A 134 -8.45 23.54 27.58
N CYS A 135 -9.46 23.27 28.40
CA CYS A 135 -10.12 21.96 28.47
C CYS A 135 -10.95 21.70 27.21
N VAL A 136 -11.63 22.74 26.71
CA VAL A 136 -12.38 22.69 25.45
C VAL A 136 -11.45 22.49 24.25
N ILE A 137 -10.29 23.17 24.20
CA ILE A 137 -9.31 22.97 23.12
C ILE A 137 -8.80 21.52 23.09
N SER A 138 -8.52 20.93 24.24
CA SER A 138 -8.07 19.54 24.36
C SER A 138 -9.14 18.55 23.91
N LEU A 139 -10.40 18.76 24.30
CA LEU A 139 -11.55 17.95 23.88
C LEU A 139 -11.78 18.04 22.36
N VAL A 140 -11.66 19.24 21.78
CA VAL A 140 -11.83 19.47 20.35
C VAL A 140 -10.73 18.77 19.54
N LEU A 141 -9.48 18.81 19.98
CA LEU A 141 -8.38 18.11 19.32
C LEU A 141 -8.54 16.58 19.39
N LEU A 142 -9.03 16.05 20.50
CA LEU A 142 -9.30 14.63 20.68
C LEU A 142 -10.43 14.16 19.76
N LEU A 143 -11.52 14.94 19.67
CA LEU A 143 -12.63 14.66 18.73
C LEU A 143 -12.18 14.72 17.27
N LEU A 144 -11.36 15.70 16.90
CA LEU A 144 -10.84 15.84 15.54
C LEU A 144 -9.93 14.65 15.16
N SER A 145 -9.14 14.15 16.12
CA SER A 145 -8.33 12.93 15.94
C SER A 145 -9.18 11.68 15.74
N ILE A 146 -10.28 11.53 16.49
CA ILE A 146 -11.22 10.40 16.33
C ILE A 146 -11.90 10.45 14.96
N VAL A 147 -12.30 11.63 14.50
CA VAL A 147 -12.92 11.82 13.18
C VAL A 147 -11.95 11.44 12.06
N LEU A 148 -10.70 11.91 12.11
CA LEU A 148 -9.67 11.54 11.14
C LEU A 148 -9.38 10.04 11.14
N TRP A 149 -9.32 9.42 12.32
CA TRP A 149 -9.14 7.97 12.47
C TRP A 149 -10.33 7.17 11.92
N PHE A 150 -11.55 7.67 12.12
CA PHE A 150 -12.76 7.08 11.53
C PHE A 150 -12.73 7.16 10.00
N PHE A 151 -12.35 8.29 9.41
CA PHE A 151 -12.19 8.40 7.97
C PHE A 151 -11.10 7.46 7.42
N ALA A 152 -9.99 7.29 8.13
CA ALA A 152 -8.96 6.32 7.79
C ALA A 152 -9.49 4.88 7.81
N MET A 153 -10.25 4.52 8.86
CA MET A 153 -10.90 3.21 9.01
C MET A 153 -11.96 2.95 7.93
N VAL A 154 -12.76 3.96 7.57
CA VAL A 154 -13.76 3.82 6.49
C VAL A 154 -13.07 3.64 5.13
N GLY A 155 -11.96 4.34 4.89
CA GLY A 155 -11.11 4.11 3.72
C GLY A 155 -10.62 2.66 3.65
N TRP A 156 -10.08 2.14 4.76
CA TRP A 156 -9.63 0.74 4.89
C TRP A 156 -10.74 -0.29 4.63
N ARG A 157 -11.97 -0.02 5.06
CA ARG A 157 -13.11 -0.93 4.82
C ARG A 157 -13.58 -0.93 3.37
N ARG A 158 -13.47 0.19 2.66
CA ARG A 158 -13.83 0.27 1.23
C ARG A 158 -12.83 -0.51 0.37
N THR A 159 -11.53 -0.40 0.67
CA THR A 159 -10.50 -1.18 -0.01
C THR A 159 -10.66 -2.69 0.24
N LEU A 160 -11.09 -3.11 1.45
CA LEU A 160 -11.37 -4.53 1.72
C LEU A 160 -12.58 -5.05 0.95
N ALA A 161 -13.63 -4.24 0.80
CA ALA A 161 -14.85 -4.63 0.07
C ALA A 161 -14.60 -4.79 -1.44
N GLU A 162 -13.69 -4.00 -2.03
CA GLU A 162 -13.30 -4.15 -3.43
C GLU A 162 -12.44 -5.40 -3.67
N VAL A 163 -11.66 -5.83 -2.65
CA VAL A 163 -10.88 -7.09 -2.71
C VAL A 163 -11.76 -8.33 -2.54
N GLU A 164 -12.86 -8.24 -1.79
CA GLU A 164 -13.72 -9.40 -1.47
C GLU A 164 -14.77 -9.72 -2.57
N LEU A 165 -14.97 -8.81 -3.54
CA LEU A 165 -15.89 -9.00 -4.68
C LEU A 165 -15.21 -9.55 -5.96
N VAL A 166 -13.93 -9.97 -5.88
CA VAL A 166 -13.11 -10.46 -7.01
C VAL A 166 -12.57 -11.85 -6.73
#